data_AF-A0A9P5YYB9-F1
#
_entry.id   AF-A0A9P5YYB9-F1
#
_cell.length_a   1.000
_cell.length_b   1.000
_cell.length_c   1.000
_cell.angle_alpha   90.00
_cell.angle_beta   90.00
_cell.angle_gamma   90.00
#
_symmetry.space_group_name_H-M   'P 1'
#
loop_
_entity.id
_entity.type
_entity.pdbx_description
1 polymer ?
#
loop_
_entity_poly.entity_id
_entity_poly.type
_entity_poly.pdbx_seq_one_letter_code
_entity_poly.pdbx_strand_id
1 'polypeptide(L)'
;MASVPKVPSCRFKGRKFKPVCGISMDLKAFLSDDTKLKEVATNLLCLPGRLTWCPPTNQHAFAVAPLFTYNSSRKTMSKENDAFKGLYGQDFHLFYTSHDLYYYGGFYKALDLRSETPHGISLAGSDLSWKSIAAATLRDDLDSSSPQTSRLLATLYQEGVLKVQILGLQCLGFNADIYNMLTAHYDTFRSVMKPTGKLGGYFPDSEAMRDESEGPKKKKQKISAKF
;
A
#
# COMPACT_ATOMS: atom_id res chain seq x y z
N MET A 1 18.45 22.16 15.02
CA MET A 1 17.73 20.87 14.98
C MET A 1 16.57 20.94 15.95
N ALA A 2 15.32 21.00 15.47
CA ALA A 2 14.16 21.00 16.36
C ALA A 2 14.06 19.65 17.07
N SER A 3 13.94 19.64 18.39
CA SER A 3 13.76 18.40 19.15
C SER A 3 12.46 17.75 18.74
N VAL A 4 12.52 16.50 18.23
CA VAL A 4 11.33 15.70 17.94
C VAL A 4 10.52 15.59 19.23
N PRO A 5 9.25 16.03 19.26
CA PRO A 5 8.44 15.94 20.48
C PRO A 5 8.40 14.48 20.93
N LYS A 6 8.65 14.25 22.23
CA LYS A 6 8.52 12.93 22.86
C LYS A 6 7.08 12.47 22.70
N VAL A 7 6.81 11.69 21.66
CA VAL A 7 5.52 11.05 21.46
C VAL A 7 5.36 10.02 22.58
N PRO A 8 4.20 9.98 23.27
CA PRO A 8 3.91 8.91 24.20
C PRO A 8 4.16 7.56 23.53
N SER A 9 4.95 6.67 24.15
CA SER A 9 5.40 5.41 23.57
C SER A 9 4.28 4.36 23.39
N CYS A 10 3.04 4.80 23.22
CA CYS A 10 1.82 4.02 23.34
C CYS A 10 1.58 3.06 22.18
N ARG A 11 2.49 2.95 21.19
CA ARG A 11 2.35 1.90 20.18
C ARG A 11 2.74 0.56 20.79
N PHE A 12 1.68 -0.12 21.20
CA PHE A 12 1.57 -1.46 21.77
C PHE A 12 2.61 -2.46 21.24
N LYS A 13 3.72 -2.62 21.97
CA LYS A 13 4.60 -3.77 21.78
C LYS A 13 3.81 -5.06 22.03
N GLY A 14 3.69 -5.92 21.01
CA GLY A 14 3.19 -7.29 21.15
C GLY A 14 1.67 -7.50 21.00
N ARG A 15 0.86 -6.49 20.67
CA ARG A 15 -0.57 -6.72 20.37
C ARG A 15 -0.80 -6.94 18.88
N LYS A 16 -1.47 -8.04 18.54
CA LYS A 16 -2.00 -8.28 17.19
C LYS A 16 -3.22 -7.40 17.00
N PHE A 17 -3.12 -6.38 16.13
CA PHE A 17 -4.28 -5.58 15.74
C PHE A 17 -5.25 -6.44 14.93
N LYS A 18 -6.55 -6.22 15.14
CA LYS A 18 -7.59 -6.79 14.30
C LYS A 18 -7.75 -5.93 13.04
N PRO A 19 -8.12 -6.54 11.91
CA PRO A 19 -8.51 -5.79 10.72
C PRO A 19 -9.76 -4.96 11.00
N VAL A 20 -9.89 -3.84 10.28
CA VAL A 20 -11.02 -2.90 10.39
C VAL A 20 -11.87 -2.85 9.13
N CYS A 21 -11.39 -3.39 8.01
CA CYS A 21 -12.11 -3.46 6.75
C CYS A 21 -11.43 -4.45 5.81
N GLY A 22 -12.15 -5.01 4.83
CA GLY A 22 -11.56 -5.84 3.76
C GLY A 22 -11.09 -5.00 2.58
N ILE A 23 -10.05 -5.41 1.85
CA ILE A 23 -9.55 -4.64 0.70
C ILE A 23 -10.55 -4.52 -0.46
N SER A 24 -11.51 -5.47 -0.55
CA SER A 24 -12.59 -5.45 -1.53
C SER A 24 -13.65 -4.39 -1.26
N MET A 25 -13.61 -3.74 -0.09
CA MET A 25 -14.54 -2.69 0.30
C MET A 25 -13.91 -1.32 0.07
N ASP A 26 -14.72 -0.36 -0.38
CA ASP A 26 -14.32 1.05 -0.35
C ASP A 26 -14.28 1.52 1.10
N LEU A 27 -13.06 1.67 1.63
CA LEU A 27 -12.83 2.11 3.00
C LEU A 27 -13.50 3.45 3.30
N LYS A 28 -13.47 4.42 2.37
CA LYS A 28 -14.04 5.74 2.61
C LYS A 28 -15.56 5.68 2.66
N ALA A 29 -16.18 4.92 1.75
CA ALA A 29 -17.62 4.69 1.77
C ALA A 29 -18.04 3.95 3.06
N PHE A 30 -17.30 2.91 3.45
CA PHE A 30 -17.54 2.14 4.67
C PHE A 30 -17.47 3.00 5.94
N LEU A 31 -16.53 3.94 6.01
CA LEU A 31 -16.42 4.86 7.13
C LEU A 31 -17.49 5.96 7.12
N SER A 32 -17.97 6.35 5.94
CA SER A 32 -18.96 7.43 5.80
C SER A 32 -20.37 6.99 6.18
N ASP A 33 -20.64 5.68 6.20
CA ASP A 33 -21.92 5.09 6.59
C ASP A 33 -22.22 5.29 8.09
N ASP A 34 -21.18 5.33 8.93
CA ASP A 34 -21.31 5.61 10.36
C ASP A 34 -21.09 7.10 10.65
N THR A 35 -22.14 7.75 11.19
CA THR A 35 -22.09 9.15 11.65
C THR A 35 -20.91 9.49 12.56
N LYS A 36 -20.46 8.55 13.41
CA LYS A 36 -19.33 8.75 14.33
C LYS A 36 -17.97 8.63 13.65
N LEU A 37 -17.90 7.99 12.48
CA LEU A 37 -16.67 7.77 11.71
C LEU A 37 -16.56 8.73 10.51
N LYS A 38 -17.56 9.58 10.28
CA LYS A 38 -17.57 10.53 9.17
C LYS A 38 -16.38 11.50 9.18
N GLU A 39 -15.95 11.96 10.35
CA GLU A 39 -14.74 12.79 10.49
C GLU A 39 -13.47 12.03 10.07
N VAL A 40 -13.39 10.75 10.46
CA VAL A 40 -12.32 9.84 10.05
C VAL A 40 -12.32 9.67 8.53
N ALA A 41 -13.49 9.51 7.92
CA ALA A 41 -13.66 9.36 6.47
C ALA A 41 -13.17 10.59 5.68
N THR A 42 -13.31 11.80 6.23
CA THR A 42 -12.85 13.04 5.60
C THR A 42 -11.37 13.33 5.84
N ASN A 43 -10.81 12.80 6.92
CA ASN A 43 -9.43 13.06 7.35
C ASN A 43 -8.61 11.77 7.51
N LEU A 44 -8.54 10.97 6.44
CA LEU A 44 -7.73 9.75 6.40
C LEU A 44 -6.64 9.81 5.33
N LEU A 45 -5.57 9.07 5.59
CA LEU A 45 -4.57 8.70 4.59
C LEU A 45 -4.52 7.17 4.50
N CYS A 46 -4.68 6.64 3.29
CA CYS A 46 -4.45 5.24 3.00
C CYS A 46 -3.68 5.10 1.69
N LEU A 47 -2.51 4.48 1.73
CA LEU A 47 -1.62 4.29 0.58
C LEU A 47 -1.21 2.81 0.49
N PRO A 48 -2.06 1.93 -0.06
CA PRO A 48 -1.82 0.49 -0.10
C PRO A 48 -0.49 0.12 -0.75
N GLY A 49 0.34 -0.64 -0.03
CA GLY A 49 1.66 -1.08 -0.50
C GLY A 49 2.71 0.03 -0.69
N ARG A 50 2.43 1.25 -0.23
CA ARG A 50 3.30 2.44 -0.36
C ARG A 50 3.70 3.06 0.98
N LEU A 51 3.64 2.25 2.04
CA LEU A 51 3.98 2.63 3.41
C LEU A 51 5.01 1.66 3.96
N THR A 52 6.01 2.19 4.66
CA THR A 52 7.01 1.39 5.37
C THR A 52 7.16 1.91 6.79
N TRP A 53 7.18 0.98 7.75
CA TRP A 53 7.36 1.30 9.16
C TRP A 53 8.84 1.49 9.51
N CYS A 54 9.14 2.48 10.34
CA CYS A 54 10.51 2.76 10.76
C CYS A 54 10.89 1.93 12.02
N PRO A 55 11.87 1.01 11.94
CA PRO A 55 12.35 0.28 13.11
C PRO A 55 13.14 1.19 14.07
N PRO A 56 13.38 0.77 15.33
CA PRO A 56 12.94 -0.50 15.94
C PRO A 56 11.54 -0.43 16.54
N THR A 57 11.00 0.78 16.76
CA THR A 57 9.71 0.95 17.45
C THR A 57 8.52 0.71 16.54
N ASN A 58 8.71 0.77 15.22
CA ASN A 58 7.65 0.77 14.23
C ASN A 58 6.56 1.77 14.59
N GLN A 59 6.90 2.91 15.20
CA GLN A 59 5.93 3.93 15.59
C GLN A 59 5.69 4.92 14.46
N HIS A 60 6.78 5.35 13.85
CA HIS A 60 6.77 6.22 12.69
C HIS A 60 6.75 5.37 11.43
N ALA A 61 6.35 5.99 10.34
CA ALA A 61 6.44 5.42 9.02
C ALA A 61 6.95 6.47 8.05
N PHE A 62 7.20 6.05 6.82
CA PHE A 62 7.20 6.95 5.70
C PHE A 62 6.29 6.40 4.62
N ALA A 63 5.67 7.31 3.87
CA ALA A 63 4.94 6.99 2.66
C ALA A 63 5.78 7.33 1.44
N VAL A 64 5.51 6.63 0.35
CA VAL A 64 6.17 6.88 -0.93
C VAL A 64 5.17 7.19 -2.02
N ALA A 65 5.56 8.11 -2.89
CA ALA A 65 4.85 8.36 -4.12
C ALA A 65 5.85 8.49 -5.27
N PRO A 66 5.42 8.22 -6.51
CA PRO A 66 6.23 8.51 -7.68
C PRO A 66 6.69 9.97 -7.70
N LEU A 67 7.94 10.22 -8.08
CA LEU A 67 8.40 11.58 -8.39
C LEU A 67 7.93 12.03 -9.79
N PHE A 68 7.62 11.06 -10.64
CA PHE A 68 7.23 11.28 -12.02
C PHE A 68 5.78 10.84 -12.25
N THR A 69 5.17 11.39 -13.30
CA THR A 69 3.92 10.89 -13.86
C THR A 69 4.14 10.44 -15.29
N TYR A 70 3.53 9.32 -15.66
CA TYR A 70 3.50 8.79 -17.02
C TYR A 70 2.14 9.06 -17.66
N ASN A 71 2.14 9.66 -18.84
CA ASN A 71 0.96 9.76 -19.70
C ASN A 71 1.07 8.70 -20.81
N SER A 72 0.14 7.74 -20.80
CA SER A 72 0.13 6.61 -21.73
C SER A 72 -0.22 7.05 -23.15
N SER A 73 -1.16 7.98 -23.30
CA SER A 73 -1.58 8.49 -24.61
C SER A 73 -0.44 9.17 -25.38
N ARG A 74 0.39 9.94 -24.68
CA ARG A 74 1.53 10.69 -25.25
C ARG A 74 2.85 9.93 -25.16
N LYS A 75 2.90 8.85 -24.38
CA LYS A 75 4.12 8.10 -24.04
C LYS A 75 5.21 9.00 -23.46
N THR A 76 4.82 9.96 -22.64
CA THR A 76 5.73 10.96 -22.04
C THR A 76 5.77 10.84 -20.53
N MET A 77 6.96 11.06 -19.96
CA MET A 77 7.19 11.22 -18.52
C MET A 77 7.31 12.70 -18.17
N SER A 78 6.62 13.17 -17.13
CA SER A 78 6.79 14.51 -16.58
C SER A 78 7.15 14.47 -15.10
N LYS A 79 7.98 15.43 -14.66
CA LYS A 79 8.39 15.61 -13.26
C LYS A 79 7.39 16.53 -12.53
N GLU A 80 6.10 16.25 -12.68
CA GLU A 80 5.01 17.07 -12.13
C GLU A 80 4.31 16.41 -10.93
N ASN A 81 4.83 15.30 -10.43
CA ASN A 81 4.13 14.58 -9.38
C ASN A 81 4.44 15.15 -7.99
N ASP A 82 3.61 16.09 -7.52
CA ASP A 82 3.55 16.48 -6.11
C ASP A 82 2.36 15.77 -5.44
N ALA A 83 2.36 14.44 -5.43
CA ALA A 83 1.31 13.61 -4.85
C ALA A 83 1.01 13.90 -3.37
N PHE A 84 1.97 14.53 -2.68
CA PHE A 84 1.84 14.89 -1.26
C PHE A 84 1.53 16.37 -1.05
N LYS A 85 1.33 17.14 -2.14
CA LYS A 85 0.86 18.51 -2.06
C LYS A 85 -0.42 18.58 -1.26
N GLY A 86 -0.44 19.46 -0.26
CA GLY A 86 -1.59 19.63 0.63
C GLY A 86 -1.63 18.66 1.82
N LEU A 87 -0.76 17.65 1.88
CA LEU A 87 -0.61 16.80 3.07
C LEU A 87 0.43 17.36 4.05
N TYR A 88 1.43 18.10 3.58
CA TYR A 88 2.50 18.61 4.44
C TYR A 88 1.98 19.40 5.64
N GLY A 89 2.39 19.00 6.84
CA GLY A 89 1.98 19.60 8.11
C GLY A 89 0.57 19.24 8.57
N GLN A 90 -0.21 18.49 7.78
CA GLN A 90 -1.55 18.04 8.14
C GLN A 90 -1.51 16.83 9.06
N ASP A 91 -2.55 16.71 9.88
CA ASP A 91 -2.78 15.59 10.77
C ASP A 91 -3.96 14.76 10.27
N PHE A 92 -3.83 13.43 10.24
CA PHE A 92 -4.84 12.52 9.69
C PHE A 92 -4.85 11.14 10.37
N HIS A 93 -5.95 10.42 10.17
CA HIS A 93 -6.06 9.01 10.50
C HIS A 93 -5.34 8.15 9.47
N LEU A 94 -4.31 7.42 9.89
CA LEU A 94 -3.56 6.55 9.00
C LEU A 94 -4.19 5.17 8.94
N PHE A 95 -4.43 4.67 7.73
CA PHE A 95 -4.81 3.29 7.48
C PHE A 95 -3.76 2.62 6.58
N TYR A 96 -3.50 1.35 6.84
CA TYR A 96 -2.55 0.55 6.06
C TYR A 96 -3.13 -0.80 5.70
N THR A 97 -2.59 -1.41 4.66
CA THR A 97 -3.03 -2.72 4.17
C THR A 97 -2.01 -3.80 4.54
N SER A 98 -2.50 -4.97 4.95
CA SER A 98 -1.68 -6.17 5.12
C SER A 98 -2.55 -7.40 4.85
N HIS A 99 -2.08 -8.33 4.02
CA HIS A 99 -2.83 -9.56 3.68
C HIS A 99 -4.30 -9.28 3.28
N ASP A 100 -4.50 -8.36 2.33
CA ASP A 100 -5.82 -8.00 1.78
C ASP A 100 -6.84 -7.45 2.81
N LEU A 101 -6.33 -6.97 3.95
CA LEU A 101 -7.12 -6.36 5.00
C LEU A 101 -6.59 -4.96 5.33
N TYR A 102 -7.51 -4.05 5.65
CA TYR A 102 -7.19 -2.75 6.19
C TYR A 102 -7.02 -2.82 7.70
N TYR A 103 -6.05 -2.08 8.20
CA TYR A 103 -5.75 -1.89 9.62
C TYR A 103 -5.67 -0.40 9.93
N TYR A 104 -6.14 -0.04 11.11
CA TYR A 104 -6.00 1.31 11.62
C TYR A 104 -4.63 1.51 12.26
N GLY A 105 -3.87 2.48 11.74
CA GLY A 105 -2.50 2.76 12.16
C GLY A 105 -2.39 3.73 13.34
N GLY A 106 -3.42 4.57 13.56
CA GLY A 106 -3.43 5.65 14.54
C GLY A 106 -3.63 7.04 13.90
N PHE A 107 -3.27 8.08 14.64
CA PHE A 107 -3.32 9.48 14.19
C PHE A 107 -1.90 9.99 13.95
N TYR A 108 -1.65 10.60 12.78
CA TYR A 108 -0.32 10.91 12.28
C TYR A 108 -0.25 12.34 11.73
N LYS A 109 0.94 12.92 11.83
CA LYS A 109 1.34 14.17 11.16
C LYS A 109 2.20 13.86 9.94
N ALA A 110 1.92 14.52 8.83
CA ALA A 110 2.78 14.50 7.65
C ALA A 110 3.94 15.49 7.78
N LEU A 111 5.16 14.96 7.67
CA LEU A 111 6.40 15.73 7.69
C LEU A 111 6.90 15.95 6.26
N ASP A 112 7.22 17.20 5.94
CA ASP A 112 7.90 17.55 4.70
C ASP A 112 9.38 17.17 4.81
N LEU A 113 9.82 16.26 3.94
CA LEU A 113 11.21 15.80 3.84
C LEU A 113 11.84 16.20 2.49
N ARG A 114 11.22 17.12 1.74
CA ARG A 114 11.68 17.49 0.40
C ARG A 114 13.03 18.21 0.42
N SER A 115 13.33 18.96 1.47
CA SER A 115 14.65 19.60 1.64
C SER A 115 15.79 18.58 1.73
N GLU A 116 15.52 17.42 2.29
CA GLU A 116 16.45 16.32 2.51
C GLU A 116 16.56 15.44 1.26
N THR A 117 15.49 15.36 0.46
CA THR A 117 15.43 14.55 -0.76
C THR A 117 14.94 15.35 -1.99
N PRO A 118 15.63 16.42 -2.41
CA PRO A 118 15.15 17.35 -3.45
C PRO A 118 15.05 16.71 -4.85
N HIS A 119 15.70 15.57 -5.06
CA HIS A 119 15.70 14.83 -6.32
C HIS A 119 14.98 13.48 -6.22
N GLY A 120 14.25 13.27 -5.12
CA GLY A 120 13.73 11.97 -4.73
C GLY A 120 14.83 10.99 -4.35
N ILE A 121 14.43 9.77 -4.00
CA ILE A 121 15.35 8.69 -3.63
C ILE A 121 15.06 7.42 -4.42
N SER A 122 16.08 6.56 -4.52
CA SER A 122 15.89 5.17 -4.91
C SER A 122 15.57 4.36 -3.66
N LEU A 123 14.61 3.45 -3.78
CA LEU A 123 14.28 2.47 -2.74
C LEU A 123 14.52 1.03 -3.21
N ALA A 124 15.41 0.85 -4.19
CA ALA A 124 15.83 -0.47 -4.66
C ALA A 124 16.22 -1.36 -3.47
N GLY A 125 15.64 -2.56 -3.41
CA GLY A 125 15.83 -3.52 -2.32
C GLY A 125 14.94 -3.34 -1.08
N SER A 126 14.01 -2.39 -1.07
CA SER A 126 13.00 -2.29 0.00
C SER A 126 11.80 -3.21 -0.24
N ASP A 127 11.03 -3.47 0.83
CA ASP A 127 9.83 -4.34 0.83
C ASP A 127 8.56 -3.64 0.30
N LEU A 128 8.71 -2.55 -0.45
CA LEU A 128 7.58 -1.81 -1.01
C LEU A 128 6.96 -2.53 -2.22
N SER A 129 5.68 -2.28 -2.45
CA SER A 129 5.00 -2.79 -3.64
C SER A 129 5.36 -1.94 -4.86
N TRP A 130 6.31 -2.42 -5.67
CA TRP A 130 6.66 -1.77 -6.94
C TRP A 130 5.48 -1.66 -7.89
N LYS A 131 4.55 -2.63 -7.85
CA LYS A 131 3.30 -2.58 -8.61
C LYS A 131 2.41 -1.43 -8.15
N SER A 132 2.29 -1.19 -6.85
CA SER A 132 1.47 -0.09 -6.31
C SER A 132 2.07 1.29 -6.66
N ILE A 133 3.41 1.40 -6.66
CA ILE A 133 4.09 2.65 -7.04
C ILE A 133 3.98 2.87 -8.56
N ALA A 134 4.14 1.83 -9.37
CA ALA A 134 3.93 1.88 -10.81
C ALA A 134 2.49 2.30 -11.15
N ALA A 135 1.49 1.72 -10.49
CA ALA A 135 0.09 2.10 -10.65
C ALA A 135 -0.14 3.59 -10.34
N ALA A 136 0.44 4.10 -9.23
CA ALA A 136 0.37 5.51 -8.87
C ALA A 136 1.14 6.45 -9.82
N THR A 137 1.97 5.92 -10.72
CA THR A 137 2.73 6.72 -11.70
C THR A 137 1.87 7.04 -12.93
N LEU A 138 0.87 6.21 -13.24
CA LEU A 138 0.00 6.38 -14.39
C LEU A 138 -1.02 7.49 -14.13
N ARG A 139 -1.11 8.49 -15.02
CA ARG A 139 -2.12 9.59 -14.93
C ARG A 139 -3.47 9.24 -15.51
N ASP A 140 -3.51 8.29 -16.43
CA ASP A 140 -4.70 7.96 -17.19
C ASP A 140 -5.55 6.95 -16.40
N ASP A 141 -6.87 6.96 -16.64
CA ASP A 141 -7.78 5.97 -16.06
C ASP A 141 -7.26 4.56 -16.38
N LEU A 142 -7.33 3.68 -15.36
CA LEU A 142 -6.71 2.35 -15.31
C LEU A 142 -6.93 1.51 -16.59
N ASP A 143 -8.03 1.75 -17.30
CA ASP A 143 -8.45 1.05 -18.53
C ASP A 143 -7.57 1.32 -19.76
N SER A 144 -6.78 2.39 -19.77
CA SER A 144 -5.97 2.78 -20.94
C SER A 144 -4.50 2.34 -20.84
N SER A 145 -4.07 1.85 -19.68
CA SER A 145 -2.68 1.46 -19.45
C SER A 145 -2.45 -0.01 -19.82
N SER A 146 -1.48 -0.26 -20.71
CA SER A 146 -1.15 -1.64 -21.05
C SER A 146 -0.54 -2.36 -19.82
N PRO A 147 -0.88 -3.63 -19.56
CA PRO A 147 -0.23 -4.42 -18.50
C PRO A 147 1.30 -4.47 -18.64
N GLN A 148 1.81 -4.32 -19.87
CA GLN A 148 3.24 -4.26 -20.17
C GLN A 148 3.87 -2.99 -19.61
N THR A 149 3.22 -1.83 -19.76
CA THR A 149 3.70 -0.55 -19.22
C THR A 149 3.79 -0.58 -17.71
N SER A 150 2.77 -1.10 -17.02
CA SER A 150 2.78 -1.21 -15.55
C SER A 150 3.92 -2.10 -15.06
N ARG A 151 4.15 -3.25 -15.73
CA ARG A 151 5.29 -4.14 -15.41
C ARG A 151 6.63 -3.46 -15.62
N LEU A 152 6.81 -2.77 -16.76
CA LEU A 152 8.04 -2.04 -17.05
C LEU A 152 8.31 -0.96 -15.98
N LEU A 153 7.32 -0.15 -15.64
CA LEU A 153 7.45 0.87 -14.59
C LEU A 153 7.84 0.25 -13.24
N ALA A 154 7.21 -0.87 -12.87
CA ALA A 154 7.56 -1.59 -11.64
C ALA A 154 9.02 -2.06 -11.64
N THR A 155 9.51 -2.62 -12.75
CA THR A 155 10.93 -2.98 -12.91
C THR A 155 11.85 -1.77 -12.77
N LEU A 156 11.52 -0.64 -13.41
CA LEU A 156 12.34 0.57 -13.33
C LEU A 156 12.42 1.15 -11.91
N TYR A 157 11.37 1.02 -11.10
CA TYR A 157 11.43 1.35 -9.67
C TYR A 157 12.27 0.34 -8.88
N GLN A 158 12.07 -0.95 -9.15
CA GLN A 158 12.81 -2.03 -8.48
C GLN A 158 14.33 -1.91 -8.70
N GLU A 159 14.75 -1.54 -9.91
CA GLU A 159 16.15 -1.31 -10.28
C GLU A 159 16.67 0.07 -9.83
N GLY A 160 15.81 0.92 -9.27
CA GLY A 160 16.18 2.24 -8.78
C GLY A 160 16.45 3.29 -9.86
N VAL A 161 16.06 3.00 -11.10
CA VAL A 161 16.14 3.93 -12.24
C VAL A 161 15.16 5.09 -12.01
N LEU A 162 13.91 4.77 -11.66
CA LEU A 162 12.92 5.75 -11.26
C LEU A 162 13.03 6.06 -9.76
N LYS A 163 12.84 7.33 -9.43
CA LYS A 163 12.91 7.84 -8.06
C LYS A 163 11.52 8.08 -7.50
N VAL A 164 11.42 7.99 -6.18
CA VAL A 164 10.20 8.32 -5.42
C VAL A 164 10.44 9.54 -4.56
N GLN A 165 9.35 10.24 -4.25
CA GLN A 165 9.30 11.20 -3.16
C GLN A 165 8.84 10.51 -1.86
N ILE A 166 9.27 11.06 -0.73
CA ILE A 166 8.98 10.53 0.60
C ILE A 166 8.13 11.54 1.37
N LEU A 167 7.14 11.02 2.10
CA LEU A 167 6.43 11.75 3.14
C LEU A 167 6.76 11.12 4.48
N GLY A 168 7.33 11.88 5.41
CA GLY A 168 7.52 11.38 6.77
C GLY A 168 6.18 11.30 7.50
N LEU A 169 5.93 10.21 8.23
CA LEU A 169 4.70 10.02 8.99
C LEU A 169 5.03 9.92 10.48
N GLN A 170 4.78 11.00 11.19
CA GLN A 170 4.97 11.05 12.63
C GLN A 170 3.71 10.60 13.35
N CYS A 171 3.75 9.45 14.04
CA CYS A 171 2.67 9.06 14.94
C CYS A 171 2.50 10.12 16.04
N LEU A 172 1.28 10.62 16.20
CA LEU A 172 0.87 11.52 17.27
C LEU A 172 0.18 10.74 18.40
N GLY A 173 -0.45 9.61 18.07
CA GLY A 173 -1.11 8.76 19.04
C GLY A 173 -1.98 7.69 18.39
N PHE A 174 -2.69 6.95 19.25
CA PHE A 174 -3.62 5.92 18.84
C PHE A 174 -4.97 6.15 19.52
N ASN A 175 -6.01 6.42 18.73
CA ASN A 175 -7.36 6.59 19.26
C ASN A 175 -8.03 5.21 19.42
N ALA A 176 -8.10 4.74 20.67
CA ALA A 176 -8.66 3.44 21.00
C ALA A 176 -10.18 3.36 20.75
N ASP A 177 -10.90 4.46 20.94
CA ASP A 177 -12.36 4.50 20.74
C ASP A 177 -12.70 4.33 19.26
N ILE A 178 -12.00 5.04 18.38
CA ILE A 178 -12.12 4.87 16.92
C ILE A 178 -11.79 3.44 16.53
N TYR A 179 -10.67 2.89 17.03
CA TYR A 179 -10.30 1.51 16.75
C TYR A 179 -11.35 0.49 17.18
N ASN A 180 -11.93 0.66 18.37
CA ASN A 180 -12.97 -0.22 18.89
C ASN A 180 -14.26 -0.12 18.08
N MET A 181 -14.66 1.10 17.67
CA MET A 181 -15.81 1.29 16.77
C MET A 181 -15.58 0.62 15.42
N LEU A 182 -14.42 0.84 14.81
CA LEU A 182 -14.06 0.25 13.52
C LEU A 182 -14.06 -1.27 13.54
N THR A 183 -13.45 -1.86 14.57
CA THR A 183 -13.38 -3.32 14.72
C THR A 183 -14.75 -3.93 15.01
N ALA A 184 -15.56 -3.29 15.85
CA ALA A 184 -16.93 -3.73 16.09
C ALA A 184 -17.77 -3.67 14.80
N HIS A 185 -17.68 -2.58 14.04
CA HIS A 185 -18.40 -2.41 12.78
C HIS A 185 -18.02 -3.50 11.76
N TYR A 186 -16.73 -3.80 11.63
CA TYR A 186 -16.26 -4.85 10.75
C TYR A 186 -16.64 -6.27 11.21
N ASP A 187 -16.59 -6.53 12.51
CA ASP A 187 -17.03 -7.81 13.09
C ASP A 187 -18.53 -8.04 12.83
N THR A 188 -19.36 -7.00 12.98
CA THR A 188 -20.80 -7.04 12.62
C THR A 188 -20.98 -7.32 11.13
N PHE A 189 -20.32 -6.57 10.25
CA PHE A 189 -20.39 -6.80 8.80
C PHE A 189 -20.01 -8.24 8.42
N ARG A 190 -18.90 -8.75 8.96
CA ARG A 190 -18.47 -10.13 8.73
C ARG A 190 -19.48 -11.14 9.26
N SER A 191 -20.13 -10.88 10.38
CA SER A 191 -21.13 -11.81 10.93
C SER A 191 -22.36 -11.95 10.04
N VAL A 192 -22.80 -10.87 9.40
CA VAL A 192 -23.91 -10.87 8.44
C VAL A 192 -23.53 -11.57 7.13
N MET A 193 -22.29 -11.37 6.68
CA MET A 193 -21.76 -11.97 5.45
C MET A 193 -21.32 -13.43 5.59
N LYS A 194 -21.28 -14.00 6.82
CA LYS A 194 -21.06 -15.44 6.96
C LYS A 194 -22.23 -16.15 6.29
N PRO A 195 -21.99 -16.98 5.25
CA PRO A 195 -23.08 -17.67 4.59
C PRO A 195 -23.80 -18.51 5.64
N THR A 196 -25.08 -18.23 5.87
CA THR A 196 -26.01 -19.15 6.54
C THR A 196 -25.81 -20.50 5.89
N GLY A 197 -25.23 -21.45 6.62
CA GLY A 197 -24.68 -22.69 6.09
C GLY A 197 -25.70 -23.46 5.25
N LYS A 198 -25.66 -23.23 3.94
CA LYS A 198 -26.18 -24.07 2.85
C LYS A 198 -25.83 -23.40 1.53
N LEU A 199 -24.59 -23.60 1.07
CA LEU A 199 -24.20 -23.82 -0.33
C LEU A 199 -22.68 -23.71 -0.43
N GLY A 200 -22.05 -24.80 -0.87
CA GLY A 200 -20.64 -24.80 -1.26
C GLY A 200 -20.40 -23.81 -2.39
N GLY A 201 -19.31 -23.04 -2.28
CA GLY A 201 -18.95 -22.06 -3.29
C GLY A 201 -17.82 -21.15 -2.84
N TYR A 202 -16.59 -21.56 -3.14
CA TYR A 202 -15.45 -20.72 -3.50
C TYR A 202 -15.10 -19.55 -2.56
N PHE A 203 -14.40 -19.88 -1.47
CA PHE A 203 -13.16 -19.16 -1.17
C PHE A 203 -12.03 -20.06 -1.67
N PRO A 204 -11.22 -19.65 -2.66
CA PRO A 204 -9.99 -20.39 -2.97
C PRO A 204 -9.04 -20.19 -1.79
N ASP A 205 -8.80 -21.26 -1.03
CA ASP A 205 -7.71 -21.34 -0.08
C ASP A 205 -6.40 -21.03 -0.82
N SER A 206 -5.74 -19.94 -0.43
CA SER A 206 -4.49 -19.46 -1.01
C SER A 206 -3.26 -20.31 -0.60
N GLU A 207 -3.43 -21.61 -0.38
CA GLU A 207 -2.37 -22.54 0.05
C GLU A 207 -2.13 -23.73 -0.90
N ALA A 208 -2.52 -23.63 -2.18
CA ALA A 208 -2.20 -24.65 -3.18
C ALA A 208 -1.64 -24.05 -4.48
N MET A 209 -0.42 -23.51 -4.41
CA MET A 209 0.50 -23.46 -5.55
C MET A 209 1.90 -23.83 -5.07
N ARG A 210 2.05 -25.11 -4.70
CA ARG A 210 3.33 -25.81 -4.78
C ARG A 210 3.26 -26.71 -6.01
N ASP A 211 4.21 -26.46 -6.91
CA ASP A 211 5.01 -27.46 -7.60
C ASP A 211 4.28 -28.47 -8.50
N GLU A 212 4.17 -28.16 -9.80
CA GLU A 212 4.35 -29.14 -10.88
C GLU A 212 4.77 -28.41 -12.17
N SER A 213 6.09 -28.29 -12.39
CA SER A 213 6.65 -28.02 -13.72
C SER A 213 7.43 -29.25 -14.20
N GLU A 214 6.71 -30.30 -14.62
CA GLU A 214 7.29 -31.32 -15.48
C GLU A 214 7.42 -30.76 -16.91
N GLY A 215 8.64 -30.38 -17.28
CA GLY A 215 8.98 -30.00 -18.64
C GLY A 215 9.10 -31.20 -19.58
N PRO A 216 8.70 -31.07 -20.87
CA PRO A 216 8.78 -32.16 -21.83
C PRO A 216 10.24 -32.47 -22.25
N LYS A 217 10.60 -33.75 -22.16
CA LYS A 217 11.88 -34.33 -22.59
C LYS A 217 12.13 -34.09 -24.08
N LYS A 218 13.11 -33.24 -24.42
CA LYS A 218 13.62 -33.09 -25.80
C LYS A 218 14.40 -34.34 -26.23
N LYS A 219 13.92 -35.01 -27.27
CA LYS A 219 14.62 -36.09 -27.98
C LYS A 219 15.89 -35.55 -28.64
N LYS A 220 17.03 -36.19 -28.37
CA LYS A 220 18.31 -35.94 -29.07
C LYS A 220 18.22 -36.50 -30.49
N GLN A 221 18.35 -35.64 -31.49
CA GLN A 221 18.53 -36.03 -32.89
C GLN A 221 20.03 -36.19 -33.13
N LYS A 222 20.48 -37.43 -33.40
CA LYS A 222 21.84 -37.73 -33.88
C LYS A 222 21.92 -37.33 -35.35
N ILE A 223 22.74 -36.34 -35.68
CA ILE A 223 23.20 -36.10 -37.04
C ILE A 223 24.53 -36.84 -37.18
N SER A 224 24.54 -37.87 -38.03
CA SER A 224 25.74 -38.59 -38.44
C SER A 224 26.33 -37.88 -39.64
N ALA A 225 27.51 -37.28 -39.50
CA ALA A 225 28.36 -36.88 -40.63
C ALA A 225 29.14 -38.12 -41.08
N LYS A 226 28.99 -38.52 -42.35
CA LYS A 226 29.95 -39.39 -43.03
C LYS A 226 30.98 -38.50 -43.73
N PHE A 227 32.25 -38.82 -43.49
CA PHE A 227 33.37 -38.46 -44.35
C PHE A 227 33.28 -39.22 -45.68
#